data_AF-A0A6A6DPX3-F1
#
_entry.id   AF-A0A6A6DPX3-F1
#
_cell.length_a   1.000
_cell.length_b   1.000
_cell.length_c   1.000
_cell.angle_alpha   90.00
_cell.angle_beta   90.00
_cell.angle_gamma   90.00
#
_symmetry.space_group_name_H-M   'P 1'
#
loop_
_entity.id
_entity.type
_entity.pdbx_description
1 polymer ?
#
loop_
_entity_poly.entity_id
_entity_poly.type
_entity_poly.pdbx_seq_one_letter_code
_entity_poly.pdbx_strand_id
1 'polypeptide(L)'
;MLQRGVLLRFLSRGIITINTTDTPANPVVNFRTFANPIDVSNAIAMFRYNREYMSVPALQGLGPVEIVPVNNIMSDTCLEKALREHIMVCTFAHPSGTCSMIPEELGGLLDSEWRIYGTSRLSVVDACHTVDSGNAFVCDGLCSC
;
A
#
# COMPACT_ATOMS: atom_id res chain seq x y z
N MET A 1 -0.79 -23.46 -0.71
CA MET A 1 0.11 -22.54 -1.43
C MET A 1 -0.15 -21.14 -0.88
N LEU A 2 0.64 -20.68 0.09
CA LEU A 2 0.32 -19.54 0.98
C LEU A 2 1.62 -18.76 1.30
N GLN A 3 1.64 -17.43 1.48
CA GLN A 3 0.68 -16.36 1.14
C GLN A 3 1.46 -15.03 1.25
N ARG A 4 1.43 -14.18 0.21
CA ARG A 4 1.78 -12.77 0.42
C ARG A 4 0.65 -12.15 1.25
N GLY A 5 0.97 -11.62 2.43
CA GLY A 5 -0.01 -10.88 3.24
C GLY A 5 -0.28 -9.49 2.64
N VAL A 6 -1.37 -8.85 3.06
CA VAL A 6 -1.72 -7.48 2.63
C VAL A 6 -1.92 -6.62 3.87
N LEU A 7 -1.20 -5.51 3.93
CA LEU A 7 -1.46 -4.48 4.94
C LEU A 7 -2.64 -3.62 4.47
N LEU A 8 -3.70 -3.54 5.26
CA LEU A 8 -4.91 -2.81 4.86
C LEU A 8 -4.86 -1.31 5.19
N ARG A 9 -4.01 -0.92 6.15
CA ARG A 9 -3.89 0.46 6.66
C ARG A 9 -2.42 0.88 6.63
N PHE A 10 -1.98 1.39 5.49
CA PHE A 10 -0.65 1.97 5.36
C PHE A 10 -0.62 3.37 5.98
N LEU A 11 0.44 3.66 6.71
CA LEU A 11 0.75 4.99 7.23
C LEU A 11 1.71 5.76 6.31
N SER A 12 2.46 5.06 5.45
CA SER A 12 3.19 5.68 4.36
C SER A 12 2.24 6.43 3.44
N ARG A 13 2.70 7.54 2.88
CA ARG A 13 1.95 8.37 1.94
C ARG A 13 2.79 8.62 0.70
N GLY A 14 2.23 8.22 -0.44
CA GLY A 14 2.80 8.47 -1.75
C GLY A 14 2.47 9.86 -2.27
N ILE A 15 3.02 10.17 -3.45
CA ILE A 15 2.82 11.42 -4.17
C ILE A 15 2.61 11.06 -5.64
N ILE A 16 1.66 11.71 -6.28
CA ILE A 16 1.49 11.70 -7.73
C ILE A 16 1.70 13.13 -8.24
N THR A 17 2.53 13.28 -9.27
CA THR A 17 2.80 14.58 -9.89
C THR A 17 2.72 14.47 -11.40
N ILE A 18 2.37 15.57 -12.06
CA ILE A 18 2.45 15.64 -13.52
C ILE A 18 3.90 15.48 -13.98
N ASN A 19 4.11 14.83 -15.14
CA ASN A 19 5.39 14.89 -15.81
C ASN A 19 5.53 16.27 -16.48
N THR A 20 6.37 17.14 -15.93
CA THR A 20 6.54 18.51 -16.42
C THR A 20 7.29 18.60 -17.76
N THR A 21 7.95 17.52 -18.19
CA THR A 21 8.72 17.45 -19.43
C THR A 21 7.92 16.86 -20.60
N ASP A 22 6.87 16.09 -20.31
CA ASP A 22 5.97 15.48 -21.30
C ASP A 22 4.56 15.36 -20.70
N THR A 23 3.79 16.44 -20.80
CA THR A 23 2.45 16.56 -20.19
C THR A 23 1.45 15.49 -20.67
N PRO A 24 1.46 15.05 -21.95
CA PRO A 24 0.66 13.91 -22.41
C PRO A 24 1.05 12.54 -21.82
N ALA A 25 2.26 12.40 -21.26
CA ALA A 25 2.70 11.14 -20.68
C ALA A 25 1.98 10.83 -19.35
N ASN A 26 2.13 9.59 -18.90
CA ASN A 26 1.64 9.16 -17.61
C ASN A 26 2.24 10.03 -16.48
N PRO A 27 1.48 10.27 -15.39
CA PRO A 27 1.99 11.00 -14.24
C PRO A 27 3.12 10.22 -13.56
N VAL A 28 3.99 10.96 -12.90
CA VAL A 28 5.05 10.39 -12.06
C VAL A 28 4.43 9.95 -10.75
N VAL A 29 4.48 8.65 -10.47
CA VAL A 29 3.94 8.03 -9.26
C VAL A 29 5.11 7.63 -8.35
N ASN A 30 5.11 8.15 -7.12
CA ASN A 30 6.01 7.70 -6.08
C ASN A 30 5.21 7.24 -4.86
N PHE A 31 5.10 5.93 -4.68
CA PHE A 31 4.38 5.31 -3.57
C PHE A 31 4.95 5.60 -2.20
N ARG A 32 6.27 5.77 -2.12
CA ARG A 32 7.01 5.84 -0.85
C ARG A 32 6.66 4.66 0.07
N THR A 33 6.53 3.45 -0.50
CA THR A 33 6.24 2.22 0.24
C THR A 33 7.24 2.05 1.37
N PHE A 34 6.76 1.79 2.60
CA PHE A 34 7.58 1.67 3.80
C PHE A 34 8.40 2.93 4.16
N ALA A 35 7.97 4.11 3.74
CA ALA A 35 8.53 5.36 4.24
C ALA A 35 8.19 5.59 5.72
N ASN A 36 7.04 5.10 6.19
CA ASN A 36 6.74 5.02 7.60
C ASN A 36 7.24 3.68 8.17
N PRO A 37 8.12 3.68 9.20
CA PRO A 37 8.67 2.45 9.77
C PRO A 37 7.60 1.56 10.43
N ILE A 38 6.45 2.11 10.83
CA ILE A 38 5.34 1.32 11.41
C ILE A 38 4.78 0.35 10.38
N ASP A 39 4.76 0.70 9.10
CA ASP A 39 4.30 -0.21 8.05
C ASP A 39 5.22 -1.43 7.94
N VAL A 40 6.52 -1.25 8.16
CA VAL A 40 7.49 -2.37 8.19
C VAL A 40 7.22 -3.27 9.40
N SER A 41 7.06 -2.68 10.59
CA SER A 41 6.75 -3.43 11.81
C SER A 41 5.45 -4.23 11.67
N ASN A 42 4.41 -3.63 11.09
CA ASN A 42 3.15 -4.30 10.80
C ASN A 42 3.31 -5.43 9.79
N ALA A 43 4.11 -5.24 8.74
CA ALA A 43 4.39 -6.27 7.75
C ALA A 43 5.13 -7.47 8.36
N ILE A 44 6.11 -7.22 9.23
CA ILE A 44 6.84 -8.27 9.97
C ILE A 44 5.88 -9.04 10.89
N ALA A 45 5.06 -8.33 11.66
CA ALA A 45 4.08 -8.97 12.55
C ALA A 45 3.07 -9.83 11.78
N MET A 46 2.52 -9.31 10.69
CA MET A 46 1.63 -10.03 9.78
C MET A 46 2.31 -11.30 9.22
N PHE A 47 3.57 -11.19 8.81
CA PHE A 47 4.30 -12.33 8.28
C PHE A 47 4.50 -13.43 9.34
N ARG A 48 4.88 -13.06 10.57
CA ARG A 48 5.00 -14.01 11.70
C ARG A 48 3.67 -14.69 12.01
N TYR A 49 2.60 -13.91 12.07
CA TYR A 49 1.26 -14.43 12.30
C TYR A 49 0.82 -15.40 11.20
N ASN A 50 1.10 -15.09 9.93
CA ASN A 50 0.77 -16.01 8.84
C ASN A 50 1.48 -17.36 9.00
N ARG A 51 2.76 -17.39 9.41
CA ARG A 51 3.47 -18.65 9.67
C ARG A 51 2.83 -19.46 10.80
N GLU A 52 2.45 -18.79 11.89
CA GLU A 52 1.75 -19.41 13.01
C GLU A 52 0.37 -19.94 12.58
N TYR A 53 -0.39 -19.15 11.81
CA TYR A 53 -1.67 -19.56 11.29
C TYR A 53 -1.54 -20.79 10.37
N MET A 54 -0.50 -20.86 9.54
CA MET A 54 -0.24 -22.04 8.70
C MET A 54 0.16 -23.30 9.48
N SER A 55 0.66 -23.16 10.71
CA SER A 55 1.09 -24.30 11.52
C SER A 55 -0.04 -24.90 12.37
N VAL A 56 -1.25 -24.32 12.35
CA VAL A 56 -2.37 -24.83 13.14
C VAL A 56 -2.77 -26.26 12.71
N PRO A 57 -3.18 -27.13 13.66
CA PRO A 57 -3.50 -28.54 13.37
C PRO A 57 -4.56 -28.72 12.28
N ALA A 58 -5.57 -27.84 12.25
CA ALA A 58 -6.67 -27.89 11.29
C ALA A 58 -6.21 -27.73 9.83
N LEU A 59 -5.07 -27.06 9.60
CA LEU A 59 -4.52 -26.86 8.26
C LEU A 59 -3.50 -27.93 7.87
N GLN A 60 -2.97 -28.72 8.80
CA GLN A 60 -1.90 -29.69 8.49
C GLN A 60 -2.35 -30.78 7.51
N GLY A 61 -3.63 -31.15 7.52
CA GLY A 61 -4.20 -32.09 6.54
C GLY A 61 -4.14 -31.59 5.08
N LEU A 62 -3.94 -30.29 4.87
CA LEU A 62 -3.79 -29.68 3.54
C LEU A 62 -2.32 -29.60 3.07
N GLY A 63 -1.36 -30.02 3.90
CA GLY A 63 0.07 -29.95 3.61
C GLY A 63 0.57 -28.54 3.27
N PRO A 64 0.35 -27.52 4.13
CA PRO A 64 0.80 -26.17 3.84
C PRO A 64 2.33 -26.12 3.78
N VAL A 65 2.85 -25.60 2.67
CA VAL A 65 4.28 -25.34 2.47
C VAL A 65 4.47 -23.85 2.23
N GLU A 66 5.42 -23.27 2.95
CA GLU A 66 5.85 -21.89 2.78
C GLU A 66 6.66 -21.76 1.48
N ILE A 67 6.11 -21.03 0.51
CA ILE A 67 6.72 -20.86 -0.83
C ILE A 67 7.51 -19.54 -0.95
N VAL A 68 7.28 -18.60 -0.03
CA VAL A 68 7.87 -17.27 0.02
C VAL A 68 7.95 -16.90 1.50
N PRO A 69 9.11 -16.54 2.09
CA PRO A 69 10.52 -16.65 1.72
C PRO A 69 11.20 -17.97 2.17
N VAL A 70 12.00 -18.54 1.27
CA VAL A 70 12.51 -19.92 1.30
C VAL A 70 13.76 -20.13 2.20
N ASN A 71 14.19 -19.16 3.01
CA ASN A 71 15.53 -19.20 3.63
C ASN A 71 15.57 -19.16 5.16
N ASN A 72 14.66 -19.80 5.89
CA ASN A 72 14.66 -19.79 7.37
C ASN A 72 14.92 -18.37 7.92
N ILE A 73 14.28 -17.37 7.32
CA ILE A 73 14.53 -15.98 7.67
C ILE A 73 13.86 -15.73 9.02
N MET A 74 14.66 -15.67 10.08
CA MET A 74 14.16 -15.55 11.46
C MET A 74 14.35 -14.14 12.05
N SER A 75 15.36 -13.39 11.58
CA SER A 75 15.65 -12.04 12.10
C SER A 75 14.79 -10.99 11.42
N ASP A 76 14.41 -9.96 12.18
CA ASP A 76 13.62 -8.83 11.69
C ASP A 76 14.36 -8.06 10.59
N THR A 77 15.69 -7.96 10.67
CA THR A 77 16.51 -7.29 9.65
C THR A 77 16.47 -8.00 8.31
N CYS A 78 16.54 -9.33 8.32
CA CYS A 78 16.46 -10.12 7.10
C CYS A 78 15.02 -10.17 6.57
N LEU A 79 14.01 -10.16 7.45
CA LEU A 79 12.60 -10.04 7.06
C LEU A 79 12.31 -8.69 6.42
N GLU A 80 12.76 -7.58 7.01
CA GLU A 80 12.59 -6.24 6.44
C GLU A 80 13.21 -6.17 5.04
N LYS A 81 14.45 -6.65 4.89
CA LYS A 81 15.11 -6.69 3.58
C LYS A 81 14.28 -7.48 2.57
N ALA A 82 13.83 -8.68 2.93
CA ALA A 82 13.00 -9.51 2.06
C ALA A 82 11.64 -8.87 1.74
N LEU A 83 11.03 -8.17 2.70
CA LEU A 83 9.78 -7.43 2.52
C LEU A 83 9.95 -6.31 1.50
N ARG A 84 11.03 -5.55 1.58
CA ARG A 84 11.34 -4.44 0.67
C ARG A 84 11.71 -4.90 -0.74
N GLU A 85 12.40 -6.03 -0.87
CA GLU A 85 12.97 -6.48 -2.16
C GLU A 85 12.06 -7.44 -2.93
N HIS A 86 11.28 -8.30 -2.24
CA HIS A 86 10.72 -9.51 -2.88
C HIS A 86 9.30 -9.91 -2.47
N ILE A 87 8.91 -9.63 -1.22
CA ILE A 87 7.66 -10.19 -0.67
C ILE A 87 6.50 -9.20 -0.83
N MET A 88 6.73 -7.91 -0.58
CA MET A 88 5.69 -6.90 -0.68
C MET A 88 5.81 -6.15 -1.99
N VAL A 89 4.73 -6.21 -2.77
CA VAL A 89 4.55 -5.37 -3.95
C VAL A 89 4.08 -3.99 -3.51
N CYS A 90 4.49 -2.95 -4.23
CA CYS A 90 4.09 -1.57 -3.94
C CYS A 90 2.58 -1.33 -4.03
N THR A 91 1.83 -2.25 -4.66
CA THR A 91 0.40 -2.06 -4.91
C THR A 91 -0.36 -3.34 -5.21
N PHE A 92 -1.65 -3.33 -4.89
CA PHE A 92 -2.68 -4.26 -5.39
C PHE A 92 -3.72 -3.54 -6.26
N ALA A 93 -3.34 -2.44 -6.92
CA ALA A 93 -4.19 -1.61 -7.78
C ALA A 93 -5.44 -1.01 -7.09
N HIS A 94 -5.26 -0.43 -5.90
CA HIS A 94 -6.34 0.30 -5.21
C HIS A 94 -5.99 1.77 -4.89
N PRO A 95 -5.52 2.62 -5.82
CA PRO A 95 -5.06 3.98 -5.52
C PRO A 95 -6.14 4.77 -4.81
N SER A 96 -5.80 5.52 -3.76
CA SER A 96 -6.73 6.51 -3.22
C SER A 96 -6.05 7.63 -2.43
N GLY A 97 -6.81 8.69 -2.17
CA GLY A 97 -6.42 9.79 -1.27
C GLY A 97 -5.59 10.89 -1.91
N THR A 98 -5.46 10.95 -3.24
CA THR A 98 -4.74 12.02 -3.96
C THR A 98 -5.51 13.35 -3.97
N CYS A 99 -6.84 13.30 -3.84
CA CYS A 99 -7.73 14.47 -3.68
C CYS A 99 -8.49 14.39 -2.34
N SER A 100 -7.78 14.30 -1.22
CA SER A 100 -8.36 14.00 0.10
C SER A 100 -9.57 14.85 0.48
N MET A 101 -10.62 14.18 0.96
CA MET A 101 -11.81 14.81 1.55
C MET A 101 -11.66 14.95 3.07
N ILE A 102 -10.83 15.90 3.48
CA ILE A 102 -10.59 16.29 4.88
C ILE A 102 -10.60 17.81 4.97
N PRO A 103 -10.64 18.41 6.17
CA PRO A 103 -10.55 19.86 6.31
C PRO A 103 -9.32 20.45 5.60
N GLU A 104 -9.50 21.63 4.99
CA GLU A 104 -8.46 22.33 4.22
C GLU A 104 -7.21 22.59 5.08
N GLU A 105 -7.39 22.96 6.35
CA GLU A 105 -6.30 23.19 7.31
C GLU A 105 -5.46 21.95 7.62
N LEU A 106 -5.97 20.75 7.31
CA LEU A 106 -5.27 19.47 7.44
C LEU A 106 -4.65 19.00 6.10
N GLY A 107 -4.72 19.82 5.05
CA GLY A 107 -4.23 19.51 3.71
C GLY A 107 -5.25 18.77 2.84
N GLY A 108 -6.55 18.92 3.12
CA GLY A 108 -7.62 18.44 2.26
C GLY A 108 -7.76 19.23 0.98
N LEU A 109 -8.21 18.55 -0.09
CA LEU A 109 -8.52 19.19 -1.37
C LEU A 109 -10.03 19.37 -1.57
N LEU A 110 -10.83 18.47 -0.99
CA LEU A 110 -12.27 18.42 -1.20
C LEU A 110 -13.06 18.68 0.09
N ASP A 111 -14.14 19.45 -0.03
CA ASP A 111 -15.15 19.56 1.02
C ASP A 111 -16.05 18.30 1.09
N SER A 112 -16.94 18.23 2.08
CA SER A 112 -17.87 17.11 2.26
C SER A 112 -18.93 16.98 1.15
N GLU A 113 -18.97 17.92 0.20
CA GLU A 113 -19.82 17.90 -0.99
C GLU A 113 -19.00 17.65 -2.29
N TRP A 114 -17.78 17.13 -2.16
CA TRP A 114 -16.85 16.78 -3.25
C TRP A 114 -16.33 17.97 -4.07
N ARG A 115 -16.48 19.20 -3.56
CA ARG A 115 -16.03 20.41 -4.27
C ARG A 115 -14.60 20.73 -3.90
N ILE A 116 -13.84 21.22 -4.87
CA ILE A 116 -12.46 21.65 -4.63
C ILE A 116 -12.46 22.98 -3.88
N TYR A 117 -11.75 23.04 -2.75
CA TYR A 117 -11.53 24.27 -2.01
C TYR A 117 -10.96 25.38 -2.92
N GLY A 118 -11.46 26.61 -2.75
CA GLY A 118 -11.05 27.76 -3.58
C GLY A 118 -11.64 27.80 -4.99
N THR A 119 -12.54 26.89 -5.36
CA THR A 119 -13.23 26.88 -6.66
C THR A 119 -14.74 26.98 -6.50
N SER A 120 -15.47 27.41 -7.54
CA SER A 120 -16.93 27.60 -7.47
C SER A 120 -17.75 26.57 -8.27
N ARG A 121 -17.14 25.86 -9.21
CA ARG A 121 -17.84 24.95 -10.15
C ARG A 121 -16.99 23.73 -10.53
N LEU A 122 -16.12 23.29 -9.63
CA LEU A 122 -15.26 22.13 -9.87
C LEU A 122 -15.37 21.13 -8.72
N SER A 123 -15.55 19.87 -9.07
CA SER A 123 -15.69 18.75 -8.13
C SER A 123 -14.91 17.55 -8.65
N VAL A 124 -14.50 16.68 -7.74
CA VAL A 124 -13.82 15.42 -8.05
C VAL A 124 -14.60 14.30 -7.38
N VAL A 125 -15.07 13.33 -8.17
CA VAL A 125 -15.80 12.15 -7.68
C VAL A 125 -15.04 10.91 -8.14
N ASP A 126 -14.08 10.47 -7.34
CA ASP A 126 -13.28 9.26 -7.56
C ASP A 126 -12.94 8.54 -6.23
N ALA A 127 -11.93 7.67 -6.24
CA ALA A 127 -11.32 7.10 -5.05
C ALA A 127 -10.50 8.13 -4.22
N CYS A 128 -11.06 9.31 -3.93
CA CYS A 128 -10.34 10.42 -3.30
C CYS A 128 -10.53 10.48 -1.78
N HIS A 129 -11.42 9.66 -1.22
CA HIS A 129 -11.62 9.58 0.23
C HIS A 129 -10.35 9.16 0.97
N THR A 130 -10.14 9.71 2.17
CA THR A 130 -9.05 9.25 3.04
C THR A 130 -9.29 7.81 3.45
N VAL A 131 -8.20 7.03 3.50
CA VAL A 131 -8.23 5.59 3.80
C VAL A 131 -8.56 5.32 5.26
N ASP A 132 -9.83 5.49 5.58
CA ASP A 132 -10.41 5.16 6.87
C ASP A 132 -11.01 3.73 6.82
N SER A 133 -11.19 3.15 5.63
CA SER A 133 -11.87 1.85 5.44
C SER A 133 -11.30 0.95 4.34
N GLY A 134 -9.97 0.93 4.19
CA GLY A 134 -9.28 -0.10 3.42
C GLY A 134 -8.95 0.32 1.99
N ASN A 135 -7.65 0.18 1.69
CA ASN A 135 -7.02 0.15 0.37
C ASN A 135 -6.83 1.51 -0.35
N ALA A 136 -5.57 1.98 -0.33
CA ALA A 136 -5.00 3.09 -1.12
C ALA A 136 -3.62 2.67 -1.66
N PHE A 137 -3.51 2.22 -2.91
CA PHE A 137 -2.26 1.85 -3.59
C PHE A 137 -2.27 2.25 -5.07
N VAL A 138 -1.50 3.26 -5.49
CA VAL A 138 -1.39 3.69 -6.92
C VAL A 138 -0.97 2.56 -7.90
N CYS A 139 -1.18 2.68 -9.22
CA CYS A 139 -0.81 1.69 -10.28
C CYS A 139 0.72 1.56 -10.47
N ASP A 140 1.32 0.40 -10.75
CA ASP A 140 1.19 -0.62 -11.82
C ASP A 140 2.10 -0.33 -13.03
N GLY A 141 2.93 -1.33 -13.36
CA GLY A 141 4.05 -1.23 -14.28
C GLY A 141 5.20 -2.09 -13.79
N LEU A 142 5.33 -3.28 -14.39
CA LEU A 142 6.54 -4.11 -14.47
C LEU A 142 7.71 -3.61 -13.60
N CYS A 143 7.88 -4.18 -12.41
CA CYS A 143 9.23 -4.33 -11.85
C CYS A 143 9.97 -5.36 -12.72
N SER A 144 10.27 -4.99 -13.96
CA SER A 144 11.38 -5.56 -14.70
C SER A 144 12.60 -4.74 -14.31
N CYS A 145 13.58 -5.44 -13.73
CA CYS A 145 14.98 -5.10 -13.94
C CYS A 145 15.26 -4.84 -15.43
#